data_AF-A0A8S9GY24-F1
#
_entry.id   AF-A0A8S9GY24-F1
#
_cell.length_a   1.000
_cell.length_b   1.000
_cell.length_c   1.000
_cell.angle_alpha   90.00
_cell.angle_beta   90.00
_cell.angle_gamma   90.00
#
_symmetry.space_group_name_H-M   'P 1'
#
loop_
_entity.id
_entity.type
_entity.pdbx_description
1 polymer ?
#
loop_
_entity_poly.entity_id
_entity_poly.type
_entity_poly.pdbx_seq_one_letter_code
_entity_poly.pdbx_strand_id
1 'polypeptide(L)'
;MAPYNFVGKMYGFFLVKIDMLCPFCVIGRFGIIIFRSDCALSNLLIIADAPTAVFWDTICCPVPADLHFIDVLHNIKRCLHESSYNGIVKYMVYDSGSPSLIDENPPIENLVITRFPEGGDPFEKFKKIFVDIMEWSIDNPVPANILYISGETNPHMTGLINKLGMDCYNTLLCVRDSLAAFPTNGRLPLVTRDFHFVRSVWSWCELSHGRPPFFNWFSDKLREVTKAKEGARISC
;
A
#
# COMPACT_ATOMS: atom_id res chain seq x y z
N MET A 1 40.09 -7.04 24.34
CA MET A 1 39.41 -6.25 23.29
C MET A 1 40.16 -6.47 22.00
N ALA A 2 39.60 -7.29 21.10
CA ALA A 2 40.12 -7.52 19.76
C ALA A 2 39.16 -6.85 18.76
N PRO A 3 39.65 -6.05 17.80
CA PRO A 3 38.84 -5.49 16.74
C PRO A 3 38.72 -6.50 15.58
N TYR A 4 37.50 -6.75 15.13
CA TYR A 4 37.27 -7.54 13.93
C TYR A 4 37.55 -6.68 12.69
N ASN A 5 38.56 -7.11 11.93
CA ASN A 5 38.93 -6.60 10.62
C ASN A 5 37.89 -7.04 9.58
N PHE A 6 37.36 -6.10 8.80
CA PHE A 6 36.77 -6.41 7.49
C PHE A 6 37.67 -5.80 6.41
N VAL A 7 38.35 -6.68 5.69
CA VAL A 7 39.32 -6.35 4.65
C VAL A 7 38.56 -5.79 3.43
N GLY A 8 38.80 -4.51 3.13
CA GLY A 8 38.35 -3.88 1.91
C GLY A 8 39.09 -4.45 0.69
N LYS A 9 38.34 -4.87 -0.32
CA LYS A 9 38.84 -4.96 -1.69
C LYS A 9 38.24 -3.80 -2.48
N MET A 10 39.08 -2.78 -2.74
CA MET A 10 38.89 -1.85 -3.84
C MET A 10 38.94 -2.63 -5.15
N TYR A 11 37.88 -2.56 -5.93
CA TYR A 11 37.96 -2.76 -7.37
C TYR A 11 37.38 -1.53 -8.05
N GLY A 12 38.28 -0.83 -8.77
CA GLY A 12 38.00 -0.09 -9.98
C GLY A 12 36.93 1.00 -9.92
N PHE A 13 37.38 2.26 -9.96
CA PHE A 13 36.64 3.32 -10.62
C PHE A 13 36.34 2.89 -12.07
N PHE A 14 35.15 2.37 -12.30
CA PHE A 14 34.48 2.36 -13.59
C PHE A 14 33.16 3.09 -13.41
N LEU A 15 32.89 4.04 -14.30
CA LEU A 15 31.59 4.67 -14.46
C LEU A 15 30.48 3.62 -14.30
N VAL A 16 29.78 3.65 -13.17
CA VAL A 16 28.57 2.85 -12.99
C VAL A 16 27.54 3.46 -13.94
N LYS A 17 27.44 2.82 -15.09
CA LYS A 17 26.33 2.96 -16.02
C LYS A 17 25.06 2.77 -15.20
N ILE A 18 24.25 3.82 -15.12
CA ILE A 18 22.94 3.84 -14.45
C ILE A 18 21.99 2.99 -15.31
N ASP A 19 22.12 1.68 -15.20
CA ASP A 19 21.27 0.69 -15.86
C ASP A 19 20.51 -0.09 -14.76
N MET A 20 19.57 0.59 -14.08
CA MET A 20 18.39 0.00 -13.43
C MET A 20 17.48 1.14 -12.92
N LEU A 21 17.15 2.07 -13.82
CA LEU A 21 15.90 2.80 -13.70
C LEU A 21 14.80 1.82 -14.09
N CYS A 22 13.73 1.79 -13.30
CA CYS A 22 12.41 1.27 -13.66
C CYS A 22 12.25 1.20 -15.20
N PRO A 23 11.98 0.04 -15.83
CA PRO A 23 12.01 -0.11 -17.30
C PRO A 23 11.03 0.81 -18.07
N PHE A 24 10.33 1.70 -17.37
CA PHE A 24 9.31 2.61 -17.87
C PHE A 24 9.62 4.10 -17.64
N CYS A 25 10.79 4.44 -17.07
CA CYS A 25 11.17 5.82 -16.78
C CYS A 25 12.18 6.34 -17.81
N VAL A 26 11.70 7.04 -18.85
CA VAL A 26 12.60 7.81 -19.71
C VAL A 26 12.83 9.17 -19.05
N ILE A 27 14.05 9.42 -18.59
CA ILE A 27 14.45 10.75 -18.14
C ILE A 27 14.56 11.63 -19.40
N GLY A 28 13.56 12.48 -19.62
CA GLY A 28 13.66 13.53 -20.64
C GLY A 28 14.78 14.50 -20.30
N ARG A 29 15.38 15.14 -21.31
CA ARG A 29 16.56 16.03 -21.23
C ARG A 29 16.43 17.24 -20.28
N PHE A 30 15.29 17.39 -19.60
CA PHE A 30 14.95 18.43 -18.62
C PHE A 30 14.43 17.89 -17.27
N GLY A 31 14.61 16.59 -16.97
CA GLY A 31 14.19 16.01 -15.69
C GLY A 31 12.69 15.72 -15.56
N ILE A 32 11.93 15.74 -16.67
CA ILE A 32 10.51 15.37 -16.70
C ILE A 32 10.39 13.86 -16.90
N ILE A 33 9.70 13.18 -15.97
CA ILE A 33 9.34 11.76 -16.07
C ILE A 33 8.13 11.65 -17.01
N ILE A 34 8.30 11.09 -18.20
CA ILE A 34 7.21 10.85 -19.15
C ILE A 34 6.84 9.36 -19.12
N PHE A 35 5.65 9.03 -18.62
CA PHE A 35 5.08 7.69 -18.73
C PHE A 35 4.53 7.48 -20.14
N ARG A 36 5.04 6.49 -20.90
CA ARG A 36 4.46 6.11 -22.21
C ARG A 36 3.10 5.44 -22.02
N SER A 37 2.08 5.94 -22.74
CA SER A 37 0.67 5.53 -22.64
C SER A 37 0.41 4.06 -23.02
N ASP A 38 1.19 3.48 -23.92
CA ASP A 38 0.96 2.11 -24.43
C ASP A 38 1.51 1.01 -23.50
N CYS A 39 2.34 1.37 -22.51
CA CYS A 39 2.87 0.46 -21.50
C CYS A 39 1.96 0.35 -20.26
N ALA A 40 0.93 1.19 -20.16
CA ALA A 40 0.04 1.23 -19.00
C ALA A 40 -0.92 0.03 -18.96
N LEU A 41 -1.37 -0.46 -20.10
CA LEU A 41 -2.34 -1.57 -20.20
C LEU A 41 -1.70 -2.94 -19.94
N SER A 42 -0.47 -3.18 -20.43
CA SER A 42 0.28 -4.40 -20.14
C SER A 42 0.75 -4.48 -18.69
N ASN A 43 1.15 -3.34 -18.09
CA ASN A 43 1.47 -3.26 -16.67
C ASN A 43 0.23 -3.43 -15.76
N LEU A 44 -0.95 -2.99 -16.18
CA LEU A 44 -2.19 -3.16 -15.40
C LEU A 44 -2.58 -4.63 -15.28
N LEU A 45 -2.46 -5.41 -16.36
CA LEU A 45 -2.75 -6.85 -16.36
C LEU A 45 -1.80 -7.64 -15.45
N ILE A 46 -0.50 -7.30 -15.44
CA ILE A 46 0.50 -7.97 -14.59
C ILE A 46 0.27 -7.68 -13.10
N ILE A 47 -0.24 -6.49 -12.76
CA ILE A 47 -0.51 -6.09 -11.38
C ILE A 47 -1.85 -6.62 -10.88
N ALA A 48 -2.79 -6.87 -11.79
CA ALA A 48 -4.08 -7.43 -11.46
C ALA A 48 -3.96 -8.80 -10.80
N ASP A 49 -3.12 -9.68 -11.34
CA ASP A 49 -2.97 -11.04 -10.78
C ASP A 49 -1.85 -11.14 -9.73
N ALA A 50 -1.20 -10.03 -9.38
CA ALA A 50 -0.12 -10.01 -8.40
C ALA A 50 -0.61 -10.31 -6.97
N PRO A 51 0.17 -11.05 -6.16
CA PRO A 51 -0.18 -11.35 -4.78
C PRO A 51 -0.31 -10.06 -3.97
N THR A 52 -1.26 -10.05 -3.04
CA THR A 52 -1.54 -8.90 -2.17
C THR A 52 -1.39 -9.29 -0.71
N ALA A 53 -0.51 -8.60 0.02
CA ALA A 53 -0.49 -8.69 1.48
C ALA A 53 -1.27 -7.54 2.11
N VAL A 54 -2.12 -7.89 3.07
CA VAL A 54 -2.92 -6.96 3.87
C VAL A 54 -2.37 -6.96 5.29
N PHE A 55 -1.84 -5.82 5.72
CA PHE A 55 -1.32 -5.59 7.07
C PHE A 55 -2.32 -4.74 7.83
N TRP A 56 -2.99 -5.33 8.82
CA TRP A 56 -4.13 -4.70 9.49
C TRP A 56 -3.95 -4.57 11.00
N ASP A 57 -3.82 -3.32 11.46
CA ASP A 57 -3.83 -2.98 12.88
C ASP A 57 -5.27 -2.77 13.40
N THR A 58 -5.76 -3.69 14.24
CA THR A 58 -7.15 -3.66 14.74
C THR A 58 -7.37 -2.61 15.84
N ILE A 59 -6.32 -2.10 16.49
CA ILE A 59 -6.49 -0.99 17.45
C ILE A 59 -6.82 0.28 16.69
N CYS A 60 -6.08 0.54 15.62
CA CYS A 60 -6.24 1.78 14.89
C CYS A 60 -7.50 1.78 14.01
N CYS A 61 -7.82 0.61 13.46
CA CYS A 61 -8.92 0.32 12.55
C CYS A 61 -9.71 -0.89 13.07
N PRO A 62 -10.55 -0.74 14.11
CA PRO A 62 -11.25 -1.86 14.73
C PRO A 62 -12.33 -2.45 13.84
N VAL A 63 -12.70 -3.70 14.11
CA VAL A 63 -13.90 -4.33 13.52
C VAL A 63 -15.11 -3.44 13.83
N PRO A 64 -15.85 -2.94 12.83
CA PRO A 64 -17.04 -2.13 13.06
C PRO A 64 -18.09 -2.90 13.86
N ALA A 65 -18.83 -2.19 14.72
CA ALA A 65 -19.78 -2.81 15.65
C ALA A 65 -20.96 -3.53 14.95
N ASP A 66 -21.23 -3.16 13.70
CA ASP A 66 -22.27 -3.71 12.84
C ASP A 66 -21.78 -4.84 11.92
N LEU A 67 -20.50 -5.23 11.99
CA LEU A 67 -19.89 -6.25 11.14
C LEU A 67 -19.20 -7.34 11.95
N HIS A 68 -19.22 -8.57 11.41
CA HIS A 68 -18.35 -9.63 11.92
C HIS A 68 -16.94 -9.51 11.34
N PHE A 69 -15.92 -9.99 12.06
CA PHE A 69 -14.53 -9.99 11.61
C PHE A 69 -14.36 -10.60 10.21
N ILE A 70 -15.02 -11.74 9.96
CA ILE A 70 -14.99 -12.44 8.67
C ILE A 70 -15.59 -11.59 7.55
N ASP A 71 -16.68 -10.86 7.82
CA ASP A 71 -17.32 -9.99 6.83
C ASP A 71 -16.38 -8.85 6.41
N VAL A 72 -15.61 -8.30 7.35
CA VAL A 72 -14.60 -7.29 7.06
C VAL A 72 -13.52 -7.84 6.13
N LEU A 73 -13.03 -9.07 6.35
CA LEU A 73 -12.03 -9.69 5.46
C LEU A 73 -12.59 -9.92 4.05
N HIS A 74 -13.84 -10.38 3.94
CA HIS A 74 -14.53 -10.52 2.66
C HIS A 74 -14.73 -9.19 1.96
N ASN A 75 -15.09 -8.14 2.70
CA ASN A 75 -15.23 -6.78 2.18
C ASN A 75 -13.90 -6.25 1.64
N ILE A 76 -12.80 -6.42 2.37
CA ILE A 76 -11.45 -6.07 1.89
C ILE A 76 -11.13 -6.83 0.60
N LYS A 77 -11.38 -8.15 0.55
CA LYS A 77 -11.12 -8.97 -0.65
C LYS A 77 -11.90 -8.44 -1.86
N ARG A 78 -13.18 -8.13 -1.65
CA ARG A 78 -14.07 -7.61 -2.69
C ARG A 78 -13.59 -6.25 -3.18
N CYS A 79 -13.25 -5.32 -2.29
CA CYS A 79 -12.71 -4.01 -2.67
C CYS A 79 -11.43 -4.12 -3.50
N LEU A 80 -10.52 -5.03 -3.11
CA LEU A 80 -9.30 -5.29 -3.86
C LEU A 80 -9.61 -5.79 -5.27
N HIS A 81 -10.46 -6.80 -5.38
CA HIS A 81 -10.89 -7.36 -6.67
C HIS A 81 -11.57 -6.32 -7.57
N GLU A 82 -12.53 -5.55 -7.04
CA GLU A 82 -13.22 -4.48 -7.77
C GLU A 82 -12.27 -3.35 -8.19
N SER A 83 -11.17 -3.17 -7.46
CA SER A 83 -10.10 -2.22 -7.81
C SER A 83 -9.02 -2.81 -8.73
N SER A 84 -9.29 -3.97 -9.34
CA SER A 84 -8.37 -4.71 -10.22
C SER A 84 -7.10 -5.21 -9.52
N TYR A 85 -7.22 -5.64 -8.26
CA TYR A 85 -6.22 -6.39 -7.50
C TYR A 85 -6.79 -7.79 -7.21
N ASN A 86 -6.68 -8.68 -8.19
CA ASN A 86 -7.34 -9.98 -8.28
C ASN A 86 -6.47 -11.15 -7.80
N GLY A 87 -5.18 -10.93 -7.54
CA GLY A 87 -4.28 -11.97 -7.07
C GLY A 87 -4.62 -12.51 -5.67
N ILE A 88 -3.85 -13.51 -5.23
CA ILE A 88 -4.03 -14.14 -3.92
C ILE A 88 -3.86 -13.09 -2.81
N VAL A 89 -4.77 -13.07 -1.86
CA VAL A 89 -4.74 -12.15 -0.71
C VAL A 89 -4.25 -12.90 0.53
N LYS A 90 -3.19 -12.40 1.16
CA LYS A 90 -2.69 -12.86 2.47
C LYS A 90 -2.99 -11.80 3.52
N TYR A 91 -3.67 -12.19 4.59
CA TYR A 91 -4.03 -11.30 5.68
C TYR A 91 -3.07 -11.50 6.86
N MET A 92 -2.52 -10.40 7.35
CA MET A 92 -1.71 -10.32 8.55
C MET A 92 -2.38 -9.32 9.49
N VAL A 93 -3.10 -9.86 10.46
CA VAL A 93 -3.94 -9.11 11.39
C VAL A 93 -3.25 -9.03 12.73
N TYR A 94 -3.10 -7.81 13.24
CA TYR A 94 -2.44 -7.51 14.51
C TYR A 94 -3.52 -7.12 15.52
N ASP A 95 -3.88 -8.07 16.36
CA ASP A 95 -4.96 -7.92 17.32
C ASP A 95 -4.45 -7.54 18.71
N SER A 96 -5.13 -6.61 19.36
CA SER A 96 -4.86 -6.26 20.76
C SER A 96 -6.16 -5.92 21.51
N GLY A 97 -7.31 -6.29 20.94
CA GLY A 97 -8.61 -6.08 21.56
C GLY A 97 -8.86 -7.05 22.72
N SER A 98 -9.58 -6.57 23.74
CA SER A 98 -9.98 -7.35 24.92
C SER A 98 -11.42 -6.97 25.30
N PRO A 99 -12.38 -7.91 25.22
CA PRO A 99 -12.24 -9.24 24.63
C PRO A 99 -11.93 -9.15 23.13
N SER A 100 -11.19 -10.12 22.60
CA SER A 100 -10.96 -10.19 21.15
C SER A 100 -12.28 -10.44 20.44
N LEU A 101 -12.57 -9.66 19.40
CA LEU A 101 -13.70 -9.87 18.49
C LEU A 101 -13.38 -10.91 17.40
N ILE A 102 -12.20 -11.54 17.48
CA ILE A 102 -11.67 -12.46 16.49
C ILE A 102 -11.64 -13.86 17.12
N ASP A 103 -12.35 -14.78 16.50
CA ASP A 103 -12.34 -16.19 16.87
C ASP A 103 -10.91 -16.74 16.99
N GLU A 104 -10.70 -17.76 17.83
CA GLU A 104 -9.36 -18.33 18.02
C GLU A 104 -8.78 -18.91 16.73
N ASN A 105 -9.63 -19.55 15.91
CA ASN A 105 -9.27 -20.17 14.64
C ASN A 105 -10.36 -19.96 13.57
N PRO A 106 -10.48 -18.75 13.01
CA PRO A 106 -11.45 -18.47 11.96
C PRO A 106 -11.11 -19.29 10.70
N PRO A 107 -12.12 -19.84 9.99
CA PRO A 107 -11.92 -20.70 8.83
C PRO A 107 -11.57 -19.90 7.56
N ILE A 108 -10.51 -19.09 7.63
CA ILE A 108 -10.05 -18.24 6.53
C ILE A 108 -8.65 -18.68 6.09
N GLU A 109 -8.52 -18.99 4.81
CA GLU A 109 -7.23 -19.31 4.21
C GLU A 109 -6.32 -18.07 4.15
N ASN A 110 -5.00 -18.28 4.21
CA ASN A 110 -4.00 -17.22 4.10
C ASN A 110 -4.14 -16.11 5.17
N LEU A 111 -4.71 -16.43 6.33
CA LEU A 111 -4.83 -15.52 7.46
C LEU A 111 -3.82 -15.87 8.56
N VAL A 112 -3.09 -14.85 9.00
CA VAL A 112 -2.20 -14.89 10.16
C VAL A 112 -2.69 -13.85 11.16
N ILE A 113 -3.03 -14.27 12.38
CA ILE A 113 -3.41 -13.38 13.47
C ILE A 113 -2.28 -13.36 14.49
N THR A 114 -1.69 -12.19 14.72
CA THR A 114 -0.72 -11.95 15.79
C THR A 114 -1.41 -11.20 16.92
N ARG A 115 -1.51 -11.83 18.10
CA ARG A 115 -2.16 -11.24 19.27
C ARG A 115 -1.14 -10.58 20.19
N PHE A 116 -1.46 -9.38 20.66
CA PHE A 116 -0.70 -8.63 21.65
C PHE A 116 -1.55 -8.46 22.92
N PRO A 117 -0.92 -8.43 24.11
CA PRO A 117 -1.64 -8.19 25.34
C PRO A 117 -2.23 -6.76 25.36
N GLU A 118 -3.43 -6.63 25.90
CA GLU A 118 -4.04 -5.33 26.16
C GLU A 118 -3.13 -4.50 27.08
N GLY A 119 -2.90 -3.23 26.75
CA GLY A 119 -1.98 -2.36 27.48
C GLY A 119 -0.50 -2.74 27.36
N GLY A 120 -0.16 -3.68 26.47
CA GLY A 120 1.23 -3.99 26.09
C GLY A 120 1.93 -2.83 25.40
N ASP A 121 3.24 -2.94 25.22
CA ASP A 121 4.06 -1.92 24.58
C ASP A 121 3.63 -1.71 23.11
N PRO A 122 3.12 -0.51 22.73
CA PRO A 122 2.77 -0.21 21.34
C PRO A 122 3.94 -0.34 20.37
N PHE A 123 5.18 -0.18 20.86
CA PHE A 123 6.38 -0.30 20.05
C PHE A 123 6.63 -1.73 19.56
N GLU A 124 6.31 -2.76 20.37
CA GLU A 124 6.47 -4.16 19.97
C GLU A 124 5.55 -4.52 18.81
N LYS A 125 4.29 -4.07 18.85
CA LYS A 125 3.36 -4.23 17.72
C LYS A 125 3.85 -3.48 16.48
N PHE A 126 4.25 -2.21 16.64
CA PHE A 126 4.80 -1.42 15.54
C PHE A 126 5.99 -2.12 14.87
N LYS A 127 6.95 -2.60 15.68
CA LYS A 127 8.13 -3.32 15.20
C LYS A 127 7.74 -4.60 14.47
N LYS A 128 6.78 -5.36 14.99
CA LYS A 128 6.31 -6.59 14.34
C LYS A 128 5.70 -6.30 12.97
N ILE A 129 4.80 -5.32 12.88
CA ILE A 129 4.20 -4.90 11.60
C ILE A 129 5.29 -4.48 10.60
N PHE A 130 6.25 -3.68 11.05
CA PHE A 130 7.34 -3.20 10.20
C PHE A 130 8.19 -4.36 9.67
N VAL A 131 8.57 -5.31 10.55
CA VAL A 131 9.35 -6.50 10.17
C VAL A 131 8.58 -7.38 9.22
N ASP A 132 7.29 -7.61 9.46
CA ASP A 132 6.46 -8.48 8.61
C ASP A 132 6.27 -7.91 7.21
N ILE A 133 6.13 -6.58 7.07
CA ILE A 133 6.09 -5.93 5.75
C ILE A 133 7.41 -6.17 5.01
N MET A 134 8.54 -6.00 5.69
CA MET A 134 9.86 -6.21 5.11
C MET A 134 10.07 -7.67 4.71
N GLU A 135 9.81 -8.61 5.62
CA GLU A 135 9.97 -10.05 5.38
C GLU A 135 9.08 -10.51 4.23
N TRP A 136 7.80 -10.13 4.23
CA TRP A 136 6.90 -10.49 3.13
C TRP A 136 7.36 -9.93 1.79
N SER A 137 7.87 -8.69 1.76
CA SER A 137 8.38 -8.09 0.53
C SER A 137 9.63 -8.80 -0.01
N ILE A 138 10.49 -9.34 0.87
CA ILE A 138 11.65 -10.13 0.45
C ILE A 138 11.19 -11.44 -0.21
N ASP A 139 10.19 -12.09 0.37
CA ASP A 139 9.67 -13.37 -0.13
C ASP A 139 8.79 -13.22 -1.38
N ASN A 140 8.23 -12.03 -1.62
CA ASN A 140 7.29 -11.74 -2.70
C ASN A 140 7.78 -10.56 -3.55
N PRO A 141 8.77 -10.78 -4.44
CA PRO A 141 9.30 -9.72 -5.28
C PRO A 141 8.25 -9.18 -6.26
N VAL A 142 8.49 -7.98 -6.78
CA VAL A 142 7.60 -7.34 -7.75
C VAL A 142 7.36 -8.22 -9.00
N PRO A 143 6.13 -8.25 -9.56
CA PRO A 143 4.95 -7.47 -9.19
C PRO A 143 4.25 -7.99 -7.92
N ALA A 144 4.01 -7.10 -6.96
CA ALA A 144 3.33 -7.42 -5.70
C ALA A 144 2.59 -6.19 -5.15
N ASN A 145 1.47 -6.43 -4.48
CA ASN A 145 0.62 -5.42 -3.89
C ASN A 145 0.74 -5.44 -2.36
N ILE A 146 0.84 -4.26 -1.74
CA ILE A 146 0.93 -4.13 -0.29
C ILE A 146 -0.16 -3.17 0.16
N LEU A 147 -1.14 -3.68 0.90
CA LEU A 147 -2.17 -2.89 1.56
C LEU A 147 -1.83 -2.72 3.03
N TYR A 148 -1.52 -1.49 3.43
CA TYR A 148 -1.28 -1.12 4.83
C TYR A 148 -2.52 -0.42 5.40
N ILE A 149 -3.14 -1.05 6.40
CA ILE A 149 -4.34 -0.56 7.09
C ILE A 149 -3.94 -0.10 8.50
N SER A 150 -3.86 1.22 8.68
CA SER A 150 -3.49 1.82 9.95
C SER A 150 -4.10 3.20 10.12
N GLY A 151 -4.44 3.55 11.35
CA GLY A 151 -5.13 4.79 11.70
C GLY A 151 -4.21 5.96 12.03
N GLU A 152 -2.89 5.80 11.95
CA GLU A 152 -1.93 6.86 12.22
C GLU A 152 -0.75 6.83 11.23
N THR A 153 -0.30 8.02 10.82
CA THR A 153 0.89 8.20 9.99
C THR A 153 2.13 8.24 10.88
N ASN A 154 2.84 7.12 10.99
CA ASN A 154 4.15 7.05 11.63
C ASN A 154 5.25 7.35 10.59
N PRO A 155 6.18 8.31 10.82
CA PRO A 155 7.22 8.67 9.85
C PRO A 155 8.09 7.49 9.37
N HIS A 156 8.38 6.54 10.25
CA HIS A 156 9.16 5.35 9.89
C HIS A 156 8.38 4.44 8.95
N MET A 157 7.08 4.25 9.20
CA MET A 157 6.21 3.46 8.33
C MET A 157 6.00 4.17 6.99
N THR A 158 5.77 5.47 6.99
CA THR A 158 5.70 6.29 5.78
C THR A 158 6.98 6.14 4.95
N GLY A 159 8.15 6.20 5.60
CA GLY A 159 9.45 5.97 4.94
C GLY A 159 9.54 4.60 4.28
N LEU A 160 9.11 3.55 4.99
CA LEU A 160 9.07 2.17 4.46
C LEU A 160 8.14 2.06 3.25
N ILE A 161 6.89 2.53 3.34
CA ILE A 161 5.92 2.44 2.25
C ILE A 161 6.38 3.23 1.02
N ASN A 162 6.97 4.43 1.22
CA ASN A 162 7.54 5.19 0.11
C ASN A 162 8.72 4.46 -0.53
N LYS A 163 9.59 3.85 0.27
CA LYS A 163 10.72 3.05 -0.23
C LYS A 163 10.23 1.86 -1.06
N LEU A 164 9.22 1.13 -0.60
CA LEU A 164 8.61 0.04 -1.36
C LEU A 164 7.98 0.53 -2.67
N GLY A 165 7.32 1.69 -2.65
CA GLY A 165 6.83 2.33 -3.88
C GLY A 165 7.94 2.68 -4.87
N MET A 166 9.09 3.17 -4.40
CA MET A 166 10.28 3.39 -5.24
C MET A 166 10.84 2.08 -5.80
N ASP A 167 10.75 0.99 -5.04
CA ASP A 167 11.15 -0.35 -5.45
C ASP A 167 10.08 -1.06 -6.31
N CYS A 168 9.12 -0.29 -6.84
CA CYS A 168 8.07 -0.72 -7.79
C CYS A 168 6.99 -1.65 -7.21
N TYR A 169 6.88 -1.77 -5.89
CA TYR A 169 5.69 -2.36 -5.27
C TYR A 169 4.48 -1.47 -5.52
N ASN A 170 3.33 -2.10 -5.68
CA ASN A 170 2.07 -1.38 -5.73
C ASN A 170 1.54 -1.18 -4.30
N THR A 171 1.74 0.01 -3.76
CA THR A 171 1.36 0.33 -2.38
C THR A 171 -0.06 0.91 -2.33
N LEU A 172 -0.84 0.36 -1.41
CA LEU A 172 -2.24 0.69 -1.15
C LEU A 172 -2.36 1.08 0.32
N LEU A 173 -3.19 2.08 0.63
CA LEU A 173 -3.38 2.54 2.01
C LEU A 173 -4.84 2.49 2.41
N CYS A 174 -5.07 2.15 3.67
CA CYS A 174 -6.31 2.44 4.34
C CYS A 174 -6.02 3.16 5.64
N VAL A 175 -6.67 4.31 5.84
CA VAL A 175 -6.48 5.12 7.04
C VAL A 175 -7.79 5.39 7.76
N ARG A 176 -7.72 5.76 9.04
CA ARG A 176 -8.89 6.21 9.81
C ARG A 176 -9.58 7.37 9.08
N ASP A 177 -10.91 7.44 9.18
CA ASP A 177 -11.72 8.43 8.44
C ASP A 177 -11.30 9.88 8.70
N SER A 178 -10.80 10.19 9.89
CA SER A 178 -10.26 11.52 10.23
C SER A 178 -9.04 11.92 9.40
N LEU A 179 -8.21 10.95 9.00
CA LEU A 179 -7.02 11.17 8.16
C LEU A 179 -7.34 11.13 6.66
N ALA A 180 -8.46 10.49 6.30
CA ALA A 180 -9.02 10.48 4.96
C ALA A 180 -9.69 11.80 4.55
N ALA A 181 -9.81 12.76 5.47
CA ALA A 181 -10.45 14.04 5.19
C ALA A 181 -9.74 14.82 4.08
N PHE A 182 -10.53 15.42 3.20
CA PHE A 182 -10.04 16.35 2.18
C PHE A 182 -9.85 17.74 2.82
N PRO A 183 -8.76 18.46 2.49
CA PRO A 183 -8.67 19.88 2.83
C PRO A 183 -9.87 20.62 2.20
N THR A 184 -10.37 21.65 2.90
CA THR A 184 -11.52 22.51 2.51
C THR A 184 -11.44 23.09 1.09
N ASN A 185 -10.27 23.03 0.46
CA ASN A 185 -10.01 23.53 -0.89
C ASN A 185 -10.02 22.44 -1.98
N GLY A 186 -10.51 21.23 -1.69
CA GLY A 186 -10.72 20.17 -2.69
C GLY A 186 -9.46 19.58 -3.32
N ARG A 187 -8.30 19.73 -2.67
CA ARG A 187 -7.05 19.07 -3.09
C ARG A 187 -6.95 17.66 -2.50
N LEU A 188 -6.00 16.87 -3.02
CA LEU A 188 -5.71 15.50 -2.63
C LEU A 188 -5.84 15.24 -1.10
N PRO A 189 -6.26 14.03 -0.69
CA PRO A 189 -6.39 13.63 0.70
C PRO A 189 -5.15 13.98 1.52
N LEU A 190 -5.30 14.42 2.78
CA LEU A 190 -4.17 14.83 3.62
C LEU A 190 -3.07 13.77 3.68
N VAL A 191 -3.48 12.49 3.80
CA VAL A 191 -2.57 11.35 3.82
C VAL A 191 -1.67 11.29 2.57
N THR A 192 -2.16 11.58 1.37
CA THR A 192 -1.35 11.46 0.14
C THR A 192 -0.19 12.46 0.05
N ARG A 193 -0.13 13.48 0.93
CA ARG A 193 1.01 14.40 0.98
C ARG A 193 2.30 13.70 1.39
N ASP A 194 2.18 12.72 2.28
CA ASP A 194 3.33 12.02 2.84
C ASP A 194 3.65 10.73 2.07
N PHE A 195 2.74 10.27 1.20
CA PHE A 195 2.85 9.02 0.44
C PHE A 195 2.85 9.28 -1.07
N HIS A 196 4.04 9.40 -1.65
CA HIS A 196 4.20 9.85 -3.04
C HIS A 196 3.86 8.80 -4.10
N PHE A 197 3.89 7.52 -3.75
CA PHE A 197 3.78 6.40 -4.69
C PHE A 197 2.55 5.52 -4.49
N VAL A 198 1.69 5.89 -3.54
CA VAL A 198 0.50 5.10 -3.21
C VAL A 198 -0.51 5.21 -4.34
N ARG A 199 -1.04 4.06 -4.77
CA ARG A 199 -1.93 3.98 -5.92
C ARG A 199 -3.40 4.10 -5.58
N SER A 200 -3.81 3.56 -4.44
CA SER A 200 -5.19 3.63 -3.98
C SER A 200 -5.24 3.90 -2.49
N VAL A 201 -6.18 4.75 -2.07
CA VAL A 201 -6.39 5.10 -0.67
C VAL A 201 -7.86 4.93 -0.31
N TRP A 202 -8.10 4.19 0.76
CA TRP A 202 -9.39 4.03 1.41
C TRP A 202 -9.44 4.74 2.75
N SER A 203 -10.67 5.05 3.17
CA SER A 203 -10.97 5.30 4.57
C SER A 203 -11.38 3.97 5.18
N TRP A 204 -11.17 3.81 6.49
CA TRP A 204 -11.52 2.57 7.17
C TRP A 204 -13.01 2.26 7.07
N CYS A 205 -13.88 3.26 7.23
CA CYS A 205 -15.32 3.09 7.06
C CYS A 205 -15.65 2.55 5.66
N GLU A 206 -15.06 3.12 4.61
CA GLU A 206 -15.33 2.68 3.24
C GLU A 206 -14.81 1.26 2.99
N LEU A 207 -13.55 0.97 3.32
CA LEU A 207 -12.96 -0.35 3.08
C LEU A 207 -13.67 -1.46 3.87
N SER A 208 -13.93 -1.24 5.16
CA SER A 208 -14.57 -2.24 6.03
C SER A 208 -15.99 -2.60 5.59
N HIS A 209 -16.70 -1.69 4.92
CA HIS A 209 -18.04 -1.91 4.37
C HIS A 209 -18.05 -2.36 2.91
N GLY A 210 -16.88 -2.58 2.31
CA GLY A 210 -16.79 -3.04 0.93
C GLY A 210 -17.03 -1.95 -0.11
N ARG A 211 -16.72 -0.69 0.20
CA ARG A 211 -16.91 0.47 -0.68
C ARG A 211 -15.63 0.84 -1.43
N PRO A 212 -15.72 1.53 -2.57
CA PRO A 212 -14.54 1.88 -3.39
C PRO A 212 -13.61 2.88 -2.69
N PRO A 213 -12.33 2.95 -3.11
CA PRO A 213 -11.39 3.94 -2.60
C PRO A 213 -11.83 5.36 -2.98
N PHE A 214 -11.62 6.32 -2.08
CA PHE A 214 -11.88 7.73 -2.39
C PHE A 214 -10.79 8.34 -3.30
N PHE A 215 -9.62 7.71 -3.36
CA PHE A 215 -8.54 8.07 -4.27
C PHE A 215 -8.02 6.82 -4.95
N ASN A 216 -8.03 6.82 -6.28
CA ASN A 216 -7.42 5.78 -7.10
C ASN A 216 -6.74 6.43 -8.29
N TRP A 217 -5.42 6.37 -8.29
CA TRP A 217 -4.56 7.03 -9.28
C TRP A 217 -4.95 6.68 -10.72
N PHE A 218 -5.32 5.42 -11.01
CA PHE A 218 -5.72 5.03 -12.36
C PHE A 218 -7.04 5.67 -12.77
N SER A 219 -8.02 5.66 -11.86
CA SER A 219 -9.34 6.24 -12.12
C SER A 219 -9.26 7.76 -12.28
N ASP A 220 -8.49 8.44 -11.43
CA ASP A 220 -8.35 9.89 -11.48
C ASP A 220 -7.59 10.34 -12.73
N LYS A 221 -6.51 9.65 -13.10
CA LYS A 221 -5.76 9.95 -14.33
C LYS A 221 -6.59 9.70 -15.59
N LEU A 222 -7.42 8.65 -15.60
CA LEU A 222 -8.38 8.42 -16.69
C LEU A 222 -9.42 9.54 -16.77
N ARG A 223 -9.97 9.99 -15.62
CA ARG A 223 -10.92 11.12 -15.57
C ARG A 223 -10.31 12.42 -16.09
N GLU A 224 -9.05 12.71 -15.75
CA GLU A 224 -8.32 13.89 -16.27
C GLU A 224 -8.13 13.82 -17.78
N VAL A 225 -7.69 12.67 -18.32
CA VAL A 225 -7.54 12.47 -19.77
C VAL A 225 -8.87 12.60 -20.50
N THR A 226 -9.95 12.09 -19.92
CA THR A 226 -11.30 12.16 -20.51
C THR A 226 -11.80 13.61 -20.54
N LYS A 227 -11.67 14.36 -19.43
CA LYS A 227 -11.99 15.79 -19.36
C LYS A 227 -11.17 16.63 -20.33
N ALA A 228 -9.88 16.33 -20.50
CA ALA A 228 -9.03 17.01 -21.47
C ALA A 228 -9.49 16.77 -22.93
N LYS A 229 -9.97 15.55 -23.23
CA LYS A 229 -10.55 15.22 -24.55
C LYS A 229 -11.90 15.89 -24.78
N GLU A 230 -12.74 16.03 -23.75
CA GLU A 230 -14.00 16.77 -23.82
C GLU A 230 -13.77 18.27 -24.05
N GLY A 231 -12.84 18.88 -23.30
CA GLY A 231 -12.49 20.30 -23.44
C GLY A 231 -11.89 20.65 -24.81
N ALA A 232 -11.11 19.75 -25.41
CA ALA A 232 -10.57 19.93 -26.75
C ALA A 232 -11.62 19.79 -27.87
N ARG A 233 -12.74 19.09 -27.63
CA ARG A 233 -13.84 18.97 -28.60
C ARG A 233 -14.78 20.16 -28.63
N ILE A 234 -14.80 20.98 -27.58
CA ILE A 234 -15.67 22.17 -27.47
C ILE A 234 -14.98 23.42 -28.06
N SER A 235 -13.69 23.34 -28.40
CA SER A 235 -12.89 24.42 -28.97
C SER A 235 -12.60 24.29 -30.48
N CYS A 236 -13.31 23.44 -31.21
CA CYS A 236 -13.19 23.29 -32.67
C CYS A 236 -14.50 23.65 -33.38
#